data_AF-A0A5P8WEC6-F1
#
_entry.id   AF-A0A5P8WEC6-F1
#
_cell.length_a   1.000
_cell.length_b   1.000
_cell.length_c   1.000
_cell.angle_alpha   90.00
_cell.angle_beta   90.00
_cell.angle_gamma   90.00
#
_symmetry.space_group_name_H-M   'P 1'
#
loop_
_entity.id
_entity.type
_entity.pdbx_description
1 polymer ?
#
loop_
_entity_poly.entity_id
_entity_poly.type
_entity_poly.pdbx_seq_one_letter_code
_entity_poly.pdbx_strand_id
1 'polypeptide(L)'
;MFHSFGQFSVPTGSAVYFKNAPDIQNILTRVTGSSISNIDGLIRANGIANVFLINPNGIIFGTNASLNIGGSFFGTTASNIKFADGISFDAKPLSGAEPLLTVSVPVGLGFGTNAGNIRVFGDGQGIRKTSDLIDTSSGLRVQPNQTLALVGGDIVLSGGTLKTTGGQIELGSVAGAGLVNLIPTDKGWTLGYSGISAFGEIQLSGAAAVDASGNGGGNIQIQAMKLMLDGGSQIESSTLGAGTGGTLKINASDSVNLVGLPEVDSFFNTGISSLVYPRATGAGGNINIETGRLSVRDGAGIAAGTYGFGNAGFIEVLAHNSVEVLRKPTANAGSSITSLAQRGSTGSGGNIKIETARLSLRSGGVISSGTFGQGSGGNVSINADEEVQVTGKSLTGNSPSRISARTGGTGKAGNLTIEAERLTVTDGGRINIGGEKSKKNLNFQPGQGNAGTLRINADSINLDRGTITGSIPIWQKEGKKTNLFAMSHRE
;
A
#
# COMPACT_ATOMS: atom_id res chain seq x y z
N MET A 1 32.96 -4.59 4.45
CA MET A 1 33.38 -4.97 5.82
C MET A 1 32.54 -6.14 6.29
N PHE A 2 33.12 -7.16 6.93
CA PHE A 2 32.43 -8.40 7.31
C PHE A 2 32.54 -8.63 8.82
N HIS A 3 31.44 -9.01 9.46
CA HIS A 3 31.37 -9.37 10.87
C HIS A 3 30.60 -10.69 11.07
N SER A 4 31.15 -11.57 11.90
CA SER A 4 30.50 -12.82 12.31
C SER A 4 30.35 -12.82 13.83
N PHE A 5 29.14 -13.07 14.31
CA PHE A 5 28.84 -13.13 15.74
C PHE A 5 28.22 -14.48 16.10
N GLY A 6 28.62 -15.06 17.24
CA GLY A 6 27.87 -16.19 17.80
C GLY A 6 26.47 -15.76 18.26
N GLN A 7 26.34 -14.54 18.79
CA GLN A 7 25.09 -13.91 19.16
C GLN A 7 25.17 -12.41 18.88
N PHE A 8 24.07 -11.81 18.42
CA PHE A 8 23.99 -10.37 18.18
C PHE A 8 22.66 -9.84 18.70
N SER A 9 22.69 -9.08 19.78
CA SER A 9 21.54 -8.38 20.37
C SER A 9 22.02 -7.03 20.88
N VAL A 10 21.12 -6.04 20.91
CA VAL A 10 21.42 -4.67 21.33
C VAL A 10 20.36 -4.28 22.36
N PRO A 11 20.61 -4.43 23.67
CA PRO A 11 19.63 -4.10 24.72
C PRO A 11 19.22 -2.62 24.75
N THR A 12 18.14 -2.32 25.47
CA THR A 12 17.67 -0.96 25.73
C THR A 12 18.77 -0.08 26.30
N GLY A 13 18.87 1.16 25.82
CA GLY A 13 19.89 2.13 26.26
C GLY A 13 21.32 1.80 25.82
N SER A 14 21.53 0.71 25.07
CA SER A 14 22.82 0.37 24.48
C SER A 14 22.89 0.72 23.00
N ALA A 15 24.10 0.72 22.45
CA ALA A 15 24.34 0.95 21.03
C ALA A 15 25.42 0.04 20.50
N VAL A 16 25.25 -0.45 19.28
CA VAL A 16 26.34 -0.97 18.45
C VAL A 16 26.75 0.12 17.47
N TYR A 17 28.04 0.43 17.44
CA TYR A 17 28.59 1.46 16.57
C TYR A 17 29.69 0.89 15.70
N PHE A 18 29.38 0.71 14.41
CA PHE A 18 30.36 0.38 13.39
C PHE A 18 31.17 1.63 13.03
N LYS A 19 32.40 1.72 13.53
CA LYS A 19 33.35 2.80 13.23
C LYS A 19 34.10 2.52 11.91
N ASN A 20 33.36 2.44 10.81
CA ASN A 20 33.94 2.19 9.48
C ASN A 20 34.63 3.44 8.90
N ALA A 21 35.56 3.21 7.96
CA ALA A 21 36.13 4.25 7.12
C ALA A 21 35.08 4.80 6.12
N PRO A 22 35.24 6.05 5.63
CA PRO A 22 34.23 6.71 4.79
C PRO A 22 33.98 6.05 3.43
N ASP A 23 34.94 5.29 2.91
CA ASP A 23 34.89 4.58 1.64
C ASP A 23 34.15 3.23 1.70
N ILE A 24 33.88 2.72 2.91
CA ILE A 24 33.14 1.48 3.11
C ILE A 24 31.69 1.63 2.63
N GLN A 25 31.34 0.87 1.60
CA GLN A 25 29.98 0.85 1.04
C GLN A 25 29.04 -0.09 1.78
N ASN A 26 29.53 -1.25 2.24
CA ASN A 26 28.70 -2.29 2.86
C ASN A 26 29.35 -2.86 4.13
N ILE A 27 28.55 -2.95 5.18
CA ILE A 27 28.86 -3.63 6.44
C ILE A 27 27.95 -4.86 6.53
N LEU A 28 28.54 -6.04 6.43
CA LEU A 28 27.82 -7.31 6.38
C LEU A 28 27.98 -8.02 7.71
N THR A 29 26.88 -8.17 8.43
CA THR A 29 26.84 -8.76 9.76
C THR A 29 26.02 -10.04 9.72
N ARG A 30 26.60 -11.16 10.16
CA ARG A 30 25.88 -12.45 10.29
C ARG A 30 25.92 -12.99 11.71
N VAL A 31 24.86 -13.66 12.11
CA VAL A 31 24.77 -14.46 13.34
C VAL A 31 24.92 -15.93 12.99
N THR A 32 25.93 -16.58 13.55
CA THR A 32 26.24 -18.00 13.28
C THR A 32 25.74 -18.96 14.36
N GLY A 33 25.41 -18.46 15.55
CA GLY A 33 24.79 -19.26 16.59
C GLY A 33 23.29 -19.51 16.34
N SER A 34 22.62 -20.07 17.35
CA SER A 34 21.20 -20.43 17.30
C SER A 34 20.26 -19.38 17.91
N SER A 35 20.80 -18.27 18.43
CA SER A 35 20.00 -17.27 19.14
C SER A 35 19.32 -16.29 18.17
N ILE A 36 18.08 -15.91 18.52
CA ILE A 36 17.37 -14.77 17.92
C ILE A 36 18.11 -13.47 18.23
N SER A 37 18.10 -12.52 17.30
CA SER A 37 18.61 -11.17 17.54
C SER A 37 17.54 -10.27 18.17
N ASN A 38 17.75 -9.86 19.43
CA ASN A 38 16.90 -8.89 20.11
C ASN A 38 17.54 -7.50 20.02
N ILE A 39 16.99 -6.63 19.18
CA ILE A 39 17.45 -5.28 18.92
C ILE A 39 16.47 -4.31 19.58
N ASP A 40 16.82 -3.75 20.73
CA ASP A 40 16.05 -2.72 21.43
C ASP A 40 16.90 -1.49 21.74
N GLY A 41 18.03 -1.32 21.07
CA GLY A 41 18.89 -0.14 21.19
C GLY A 41 19.25 0.44 19.83
N LEU A 42 20.37 1.17 19.78
CA LEU A 42 20.81 1.87 18.58
C LEU A 42 21.77 1.02 17.74
N ILE A 43 21.49 0.89 16.43
CA ILE A 43 22.48 0.45 15.44
C ILE A 43 22.99 1.67 14.68
N ARG A 44 24.30 1.92 14.74
CA ARG A 44 24.95 3.07 14.10
C ARG A 44 26.11 2.68 13.19
N ALA A 45 26.24 3.37 12.06
CA ALA A 45 27.40 3.28 11.16
C ALA A 45 27.88 4.68 10.73
N ASN A 46 29.11 4.79 10.24
CA ASN A 46 29.67 6.03 9.72
C ASN A 46 29.46 6.20 8.22
N GLY A 47 29.37 7.46 7.80
CA GLY A 47 29.31 7.83 6.38
C GLY A 47 28.06 7.25 5.71
N ILE A 48 28.23 6.80 4.47
CA ILE A 48 27.15 6.34 3.59
C ILE A 48 26.99 4.81 3.56
N ALA A 49 27.64 4.09 4.49
CA ALA A 49 27.66 2.64 4.46
C ALA A 49 26.26 2.05 4.63
N ASN A 50 25.94 1.05 3.81
CA ASN A 50 24.80 0.17 4.03
C ASN A 50 25.12 -0.84 5.13
N VAL A 51 24.11 -1.25 5.90
CA VAL A 51 24.25 -2.28 6.94
C VAL A 51 23.31 -3.44 6.66
N PHE A 52 23.87 -4.63 6.58
CA PHE A 52 23.15 -5.89 6.48
C PHE A 52 23.28 -6.65 7.80
N LEU A 53 22.14 -6.96 8.42
CA LEU A 53 22.03 -7.80 9.61
C LEU A 53 21.32 -9.11 9.23
N ILE A 54 22.05 -10.22 9.33
CA ILE A 54 21.58 -11.55 8.93
C ILE A 54 21.50 -12.45 10.14
N ASN A 55 20.31 -12.97 10.41
CA ASN A 55 20.12 -13.99 11.43
C ASN A 55 19.00 -14.96 11.01
N PRO A 56 19.32 -16.17 10.52
CA PRO A 56 18.32 -17.15 10.11
C PRO A 56 17.35 -17.57 11.22
N ASN A 57 17.72 -17.38 12.49
CA ASN A 57 16.89 -17.78 13.63
C ASN A 57 15.76 -16.77 13.90
N GLY A 58 15.84 -15.55 13.37
CA GLY A 58 14.86 -14.48 13.61
C GLY A 58 15.47 -13.19 14.13
N ILE A 59 14.71 -12.09 13.96
CA ILE A 59 15.08 -10.76 14.44
C ILE A 59 13.86 -10.12 15.12
N ILE A 60 14.05 -9.58 16.32
CA ILE A 60 13.06 -8.81 17.04
C ILE A 60 13.59 -7.40 17.21
N PHE A 61 12.88 -6.42 16.66
CA PHE A 61 13.09 -5.00 16.94
C PHE A 61 12.09 -4.57 18.01
N GLY A 62 12.60 -4.23 19.20
CA GLY A 62 11.80 -3.72 20.30
C GLY A 62 11.42 -2.24 20.13
N THR A 63 10.65 -1.71 21.08
CA THR A 63 10.09 -0.35 21.03
C THR A 63 11.14 0.76 21.08
N ASN A 64 12.37 0.47 21.50
CA ASN A 64 13.47 1.43 21.58
C ASN A 64 14.49 1.24 20.45
N ALA A 65 14.26 0.26 19.56
CA ALA A 65 15.11 0.01 18.42
C ALA A 65 15.21 1.25 17.52
N SER A 66 16.44 1.65 17.21
CA SER A 66 16.68 2.81 16.34
C SER A 66 17.89 2.57 15.45
N LEU A 67 17.89 3.25 14.31
CA LEU A 67 18.95 3.19 13.31
C LEU A 67 19.53 4.60 13.12
N ASN A 68 20.86 4.67 13.06
CA ASN A 68 21.59 5.86 12.61
C ASN A 68 22.64 5.40 11.59
N ILE A 69 22.16 5.19 10.37
CA ILE A 69 22.91 4.62 9.25
C ILE A 69 22.76 5.61 8.11
N GLY A 70 23.86 6.04 7.48
CA GLY A 70 23.78 6.99 6.37
C GLY A 70 23.36 6.37 5.04
N GLY A 71 23.60 5.07 4.85
CA GLY A 71 23.10 4.28 3.72
C GLY A 71 21.80 3.53 4.03
N SER A 72 21.59 2.45 3.29
CA SER A 72 20.45 1.54 3.41
C SER A 72 20.62 0.51 4.53
N PHE A 73 19.51 0.01 5.07
CA PHE A 73 19.50 -1.06 6.08
C PHE A 73 18.74 -2.29 5.58
N PHE A 74 19.34 -3.46 5.81
CA PHE A 74 18.75 -4.76 5.49
C PHE A 74 18.72 -5.62 6.75
N GLY A 75 17.54 -5.84 7.33
CA GLY A 75 17.32 -6.86 8.35
C GLY A 75 16.76 -8.11 7.71
N THR A 76 17.48 -9.23 7.76
CA THR A 76 17.05 -10.44 7.07
C THR A 76 17.31 -11.74 7.83
N THR A 77 16.45 -12.72 7.61
CA THR A 77 16.62 -14.09 8.11
C THR A 77 17.02 -15.08 7.01
N ALA A 78 17.58 -14.55 5.92
CA ALA A 78 18.28 -15.33 4.91
C ALA A 78 19.42 -16.16 5.53
N SER A 79 19.73 -17.29 4.90
CA SER A 79 20.84 -18.16 5.30
C SER A 79 22.20 -17.64 4.84
N ASN A 80 22.26 -16.85 3.77
CA ASN A 80 23.50 -16.26 3.26
C ASN A 80 23.26 -15.01 2.40
N ILE A 81 24.35 -14.26 2.17
CA ILE A 81 24.46 -13.32 1.06
C ILE A 81 25.21 -13.99 -0.08
N LYS A 82 24.70 -13.88 -1.31
CA LYS A 82 25.38 -14.24 -2.54
C LYS A 82 26.04 -13.01 -3.17
N PHE A 83 27.23 -13.20 -3.73
CA PHE A 83 28.01 -12.18 -4.40
C PHE A 83 28.17 -12.45 -5.90
N ALA A 84 28.48 -11.41 -6.68
CA ALA A 84 28.56 -11.51 -8.15
C ALA A 84 29.69 -12.43 -8.64
N ASP A 85 30.70 -12.69 -7.81
CA ASP A 85 31.81 -13.60 -8.09
C ASP A 85 31.51 -15.07 -7.73
N GLY A 86 30.29 -15.36 -7.27
CA GLY A 86 29.84 -16.69 -6.87
C GLY A 86 30.15 -17.06 -5.42
N ILE A 87 30.89 -16.22 -4.68
CA ILE A 87 31.15 -16.44 -3.25
C ILE A 87 29.84 -16.26 -2.46
N SER A 88 29.72 -16.97 -1.33
CA SER A 88 28.64 -16.76 -0.36
C SER A 88 29.14 -16.52 1.05
N PHE A 89 28.44 -15.62 1.74
CA PHE A 89 28.68 -15.32 3.15
C PHE A 89 27.58 -15.96 3.99
N ASP A 90 27.81 -17.21 4.43
CA ASP A 90 26.81 -18.07 5.06
C ASP A 90 26.69 -17.89 6.57
N ALA A 91 25.48 -17.80 7.09
CA ALA A 91 25.21 -17.77 8.53
C ALA A 91 25.44 -19.14 9.19
N LYS A 92 25.28 -20.24 8.45
CA LYS A 92 25.58 -21.61 8.92
C LYS A 92 26.62 -22.25 7.99
N PRO A 93 27.91 -21.86 8.08
CA PRO A 93 28.95 -22.44 7.22
C PRO A 93 29.08 -23.95 7.48
N LEU A 94 29.41 -24.72 6.44
CA LEU A 94 29.73 -26.14 6.58
C LEU A 94 30.89 -26.32 7.56
N SER A 95 30.85 -27.38 8.38
CA SER A 95 31.92 -27.69 9.33
C SER A 95 33.26 -27.80 8.59
N GLY A 96 34.25 -27.01 9.01
CA GLY A 96 35.59 -26.97 8.39
C GLY A 96 35.73 -26.06 7.16
N ALA A 97 34.67 -25.37 6.72
CA ALA A 97 34.78 -24.37 5.66
C ALA A 97 35.27 -23.02 6.23
N GLU A 98 36.42 -22.54 5.75
CA GLU A 98 36.89 -21.18 6.05
C GLU A 98 35.93 -20.13 5.47
N PRO A 99 35.57 -19.07 6.21
CA PRO A 99 34.79 -17.97 5.67
C PRO A 99 35.51 -17.30 4.50
N LEU A 100 34.98 -17.46 3.29
CA LEU A 100 35.49 -16.76 2.12
C LEU A 100 35.05 -15.30 2.17
N LEU A 101 36.02 -14.39 2.20
CA LEU A 101 35.80 -12.95 2.13
C LEU A 101 35.97 -12.49 0.69
N THR A 102 35.16 -11.50 0.28
CA THR A 102 35.22 -10.93 -1.07
C THR A 102 35.05 -9.41 -1.05
N VAL A 103 35.56 -8.74 -2.09
CA VAL A 103 35.30 -7.33 -2.39
C VAL A 103 34.20 -7.14 -3.44
N SER A 104 33.57 -8.24 -3.87
CA SER A 104 32.47 -8.23 -4.84
C SER A 104 31.18 -7.66 -4.25
N VAL A 105 30.24 -7.28 -5.14
CA VAL A 105 28.96 -6.70 -4.76
C VAL A 105 27.96 -7.78 -4.33
N PRO A 106 27.18 -7.58 -3.25
CA PRO A 106 26.04 -8.43 -2.94
C PRO A 106 25.03 -8.41 -4.07
N VAL A 107 24.58 -9.59 -4.51
CA VAL A 107 23.59 -9.76 -5.59
C VAL A 107 22.32 -10.46 -5.13
N GLY A 108 22.34 -11.11 -3.95
CA GLY A 108 21.14 -11.79 -3.47
C GLY A 108 21.21 -12.26 -2.02
N LEU A 109 20.03 -12.55 -1.48
CA LEU A 109 19.81 -13.15 -0.17
C LEU A 109 19.31 -14.58 -0.39
N GLY A 110 20.09 -15.56 0.06
CA GLY A 110 19.77 -16.99 -0.11
C GLY A 110 18.90 -17.51 1.02
N PHE A 111 17.75 -18.07 0.68
CA PHE A 111 16.77 -18.62 1.62
C PHE A 111 16.68 -20.15 1.52
N GLY A 112 16.57 -20.79 2.68
CA GLY A 112 16.06 -22.16 2.80
C GLY A 112 14.56 -22.16 3.11
N THR A 113 14.01 -23.30 3.55
CA THR A 113 12.57 -23.45 3.84
C THR A 113 12.15 -23.05 5.26
N ASN A 114 13.11 -22.69 6.13
CA ASN A 114 12.87 -22.44 7.56
C ASN A 114 13.48 -21.09 7.97
N ALA A 115 13.11 -20.02 7.27
CA ALA A 115 13.53 -18.68 7.64
C ALA A 115 12.83 -18.22 8.94
N GLY A 116 13.59 -17.73 9.91
CA GLY A 116 13.03 -17.20 11.15
C GLY A 116 12.19 -15.94 10.91
N ASN A 117 11.30 -15.64 11.86
CA ASN A 117 10.39 -14.51 11.74
C ASN A 117 11.07 -13.18 12.08
N ILE A 118 10.53 -12.08 11.56
CA ILE A 118 10.91 -10.71 11.91
C ILE A 118 9.75 -10.06 12.66
N ARG A 119 10.01 -9.48 13.83
CA ARG A 119 9.02 -8.72 14.60
C ARG A 119 9.49 -7.30 14.84
N VAL A 120 8.57 -6.33 14.73
CA VAL A 120 8.83 -4.91 14.99
C VAL A 120 7.76 -4.40 15.94
N PHE A 121 8.17 -4.02 17.14
CA PHE A 121 7.31 -3.41 18.15
C PHE A 121 7.48 -1.89 18.14
N GLY A 122 6.39 -1.16 18.36
CA GLY A 122 6.43 0.29 18.49
C GLY A 122 5.35 0.82 19.42
N ASP A 123 5.22 2.15 19.45
CA ASP A 123 4.34 2.89 20.35
C ASP A 123 2.89 3.01 19.85
N GLY A 124 2.58 2.46 18.67
CA GLY A 124 1.25 2.53 18.07
C GLY A 124 0.82 3.95 17.69
N GLN A 125 1.78 4.85 17.44
CA GLN A 125 1.51 6.22 16.99
C GLN A 125 1.65 6.37 15.47
N GLY A 126 1.69 5.27 14.71
CA GLY A 126 1.86 5.26 13.25
C GLY A 126 0.68 5.82 12.43
N ILE A 127 -0.31 6.46 13.06
CA ILE A 127 -1.44 7.07 12.36
C ILE A 127 -1.07 8.47 11.90
N ARG A 128 -1.21 8.74 10.60
CA ARG A 128 -1.07 10.08 10.04
C ARG A 128 -2.24 10.97 10.43
N LYS A 129 -1.96 11.99 11.26
CA LYS A 129 -2.96 12.94 11.76
C LYS A 129 -2.97 14.28 11.02
N THR A 130 -1.88 14.63 10.32
CA THR A 130 -1.72 15.91 9.62
C THR A 130 -1.24 15.71 8.17
N SER A 131 -0.98 16.82 7.46
CA SER A 131 -0.32 16.78 6.15
C SER A 131 1.16 16.44 6.21
N ASP A 132 1.75 16.47 7.40
CA ASP A 132 3.16 16.20 7.61
C ASP A 132 3.44 14.70 7.66
N LEU A 133 4.70 14.32 7.48
CA LEU A 133 5.15 12.92 7.60
C LEU A 133 4.68 12.29 8.91
N ILE A 134 4.48 10.97 8.94
CA ILE A 134 4.16 10.27 10.19
C ILE A 134 5.36 10.45 11.14
N ASP A 135 5.23 11.34 12.13
CA ASP A 135 6.30 11.70 13.05
C ASP A 135 6.13 10.94 14.36
N THR A 136 6.46 9.66 14.34
CA THR A 136 6.55 8.85 15.56
C THR A 136 7.89 9.10 16.27
N SER A 137 7.92 9.01 17.59
CA SER A 137 9.17 9.05 18.36
C SER A 137 9.94 7.74 18.20
N SER A 138 9.24 6.60 18.18
CA SER A 138 9.79 5.26 18.02
C SER A 138 9.63 4.75 16.58
N GLY A 139 10.63 4.05 16.05
CA GLY A 139 10.56 3.44 14.72
C GLY A 139 11.92 3.18 14.08
N LEU A 140 11.95 2.23 13.14
CA LEU A 140 13.12 1.98 12.31
C LEU A 140 13.11 2.97 11.15
N ARG A 141 14.16 3.80 11.08
CA ARG A 141 14.26 4.88 10.09
C ARG A 141 15.61 4.86 9.39
N VAL A 142 15.60 5.03 8.08
CA VAL A 142 16.80 5.29 7.29
C VAL A 142 16.80 6.73 6.77
N GLN A 143 17.95 7.19 6.29
CA GLN A 143 18.06 8.52 5.70
C GLN A 143 17.19 8.66 4.44
N PRO A 144 16.84 9.91 4.03
CA PRO A 144 16.10 10.14 2.81
C PRO A 144 16.72 9.45 1.59
N ASN A 145 15.88 8.95 0.68
CA ASN A 145 16.28 8.24 -0.53
C ASN A 145 17.10 6.96 -0.30
N GLN A 146 17.08 6.38 0.91
CA GLN A 146 17.69 5.08 1.21
C GLN A 146 16.65 3.97 1.31
N THR A 147 17.12 2.72 1.21
CA THR A 147 16.29 1.52 1.38
C THR A 147 16.26 1.06 2.84
N LEU A 148 15.05 0.75 3.32
CA LEU A 148 14.83 -0.05 4.52
C LEU A 148 14.17 -1.37 4.12
N ALA A 149 14.93 -2.47 4.21
CA ALA A 149 14.47 -3.79 3.81
C ALA A 149 14.36 -4.74 5.01
N LEU A 150 13.19 -5.35 5.18
CA LEU A 150 12.96 -6.47 6.09
C LEU A 150 12.52 -7.69 5.28
N VAL A 151 13.36 -8.72 5.24
CA VAL A 151 13.12 -9.91 4.41
C VAL A 151 13.39 -11.17 5.23
N GLY A 152 12.38 -11.96 5.52
CA GLY A 152 12.52 -13.10 6.42
C GLY A 152 11.41 -14.13 6.27
N GLY A 153 11.14 -14.91 7.31
CA GLY A 153 9.91 -15.70 7.42
C GLY A 153 8.69 -14.79 7.58
N ASP A 154 7.79 -15.07 8.52
CA ASP A 154 6.67 -14.16 8.76
C ASP A 154 7.17 -12.83 9.33
N ILE A 155 6.56 -11.73 8.89
CA ILE A 155 6.88 -10.37 9.35
C ILE A 155 5.67 -9.80 10.10
N VAL A 156 5.89 -9.41 11.36
CA VAL A 156 4.83 -8.83 12.20
C VAL A 156 5.24 -7.46 12.71
N LEU A 157 4.47 -6.44 12.38
CA LEU A 157 4.56 -5.09 12.92
C LEU A 157 3.41 -4.88 13.92
N SER A 158 3.75 -4.69 15.19
CA SER A 158 2.78 -4.45 16.28
C SER A 158 3.02 -3.05 16.84
N GLY A 159 2.26 -2.08 16.34
CA GLY A 159 2.49 -0.65 16.60
C GLY A 159 3.82 -0.11 16.08
N GLY A 160 4.59 -0.93 15.35
CA GLY A 160 5.90 -0.59 14.80
C GLY A 160 5.80 0.38 13.63
N THR A 161 6.77 1.30 13.53
CA THR A 161 6.91 2.21 12.39
C THR A 161 8.18 1.88 11.60
N LEU A 162 8.05 1.72 10.28
CA LEU A 162 9.14 1.70 9.31
C LEU A 162 9.07 2.97 8.47
N LYS A 163 10.19 3.69 8.33
CA LYS A 163 10.17 4.99 7.66
C LYS A 163 11.41 5.29 6.82
N THR A 164 11.17 5.93 5.70
CA THR A 164 12.16 6.65 4.89
C THR A 164 11.50 7.86 4.23
N THR A 165 12.22 8.94 4.01
CA THR A 165 11.67 10.11 3.29
C THR A 165 11.98 9.97 1.80
N GLY A 166 10.98 9.61 1.00
CA GLY A 166 11.11 9.48 -0.47
C GLY A 166 12.04 8.36 -0.96
N GLY A 167 12.49 7.47 -0.06
CA GLY A 167 13.31 6.29 -0.36
C GLY A 167 12.49 5.04 -0.67
N GLN A 168 13.06 3.87 -0.41
CA GLN A 168 12.43 2.57 -0.66
C GLN A 168 12.16 1.83 0.65
N ILE A 169 10.99 1.22 0.79
CA ILE A 169 10.74 0.18 1.80
C ILE A 169 10.46 -1.15 1.11
N GLU A 170 11.14 -2.20 1.56
CA GLU A 170 11.02 -3.56 1.02
C GLU A 170 10.60 -4.51 2.13
N LEU A 171 9.41 -5.11 2.01
CA LEU A 171 8.91 -6.13 2.93
C LEU A 171 8.68 -7.44 2.19
N GLY A 172 9.45 -8.47 2.53
CA GLY A 172 9.37 -9.77 1.88
C GLY A 172 9.25 -10.91 2.88
N SER A 173 8.09 -11.58 2.92
CA SER A 173 7.92 -12.80 3.71
C SER A 173 8.16 -14.03 2.84
N VAL A 174 9.31 -14.68 3.05
CA VAL A 174 9.84 -15.82 2.31
C VAL A 174 9.72 -17.08 3.16
N ALA A 175 8.90 -18.03 2.70
CA ALA A 175 8.72 -19.33 3.34
C ALA A 175 9.39 -20.48 2.56
N GLY A 176 9.62 -20.27 1.25
CA GLY A 176 10.25 -21.23 0.37
C GLY A 176 11.74 -20.99 0.18
N ALA A 177 12.47 -22.05 -0.18
CA ALA A 177 13.85 -21.90 -0.59
C ALA A 177 13.96 -21.12 -1.91
N GLY A 178 15.07 -20.40 -2.08
CA GLY A 178 15.32 -19.61 -3.27
C GLY A 178 16.26 -18.44 -3.04
N LEU A 179 16.35 -17.56 -4.04
CA LEU A 179 17.15 -16.35 -4.00
C LEU A 179 16.25 -15.12 -4.13
N VAL A 180 16.36 -14.20 -3.18
CA VAL A 180 15.87 -12.83 -3.35
C VAL A 180 17.00 -12.01 -3.97
N ASN A 181 16.80 -11.50 -5.17
CA ASN A 181 17.81 -10.70 -5.88
C ASN A 181 17.88 -9.28 -5.28
N LEU A 182 19.10 -8.78 -5.07
CA LEU A 182 19.38 -7.42 -4.65
C LEU A 182 19.73 -6.59 -5.90
N ILE A 183 18.91 -5.60 -6.24
CA ILE A 183 19.08 -4.79 -7.45
C ILE A 183 19.35 -3.35 -7.04
N PRO A 184 20.59 -2.83 -7.19
CA PRO A 184 20.90 -1.43 -6.94
C PRO A 184 20.07 -0.50 -7.84
N THR A 185 19.70 0.66 -7.31
CA THR A 185 19.01 1.74 -8.02
C THR A 185 19.64 3.09 -7.65
N ASP A 186 19.28 4.15 -8.37
CA ASP A 186 19.71 5.51 -8.03
C ASP A 186 19.25 5.98 -6.64
N LYS A 187 18.23 5.31 -6.06
CA LYS A 187 17.64 5.61 -4.74
C LYS A 187 17.70 4.40 -3.79
N GLY A 188 18.82 3.69 -3.78
CA GLY A 188 19.06 2.55 -2.90
C GLY A 188 18.95 1.22 -3.65
N TRP A 189 17.99 0.38 -3.28
CA TRP A 189 17.87 -1.01 -3.74
C TRP A 189 16.41 -1.41 -3.89
N THR A 190 16.11 -2.20 -4.93
CA THR A 190 14.84 -2.92 -5.11
C THR A 190 15.10 -4.41 -5.05
N LEU A 191 14.10 -5.18 -4.60
CA LEU A 191 14.22 -6.63 -4.44
C LEU A 191 13.44 -7.43 -5.48
N GLY A 192 14.09 -8.45 -6.03
CA GLY A 192 13.50 -9.39 -6.99
C GLY A 192 13.17 -10.74 -6.36
N TYR A 193 11.91 -11.17 -6.45
CA TYR A 193 11.41 -12.37 -5.78
C TYR A 193 11.10 -13.55 -6.73
N SER A 194 11.43 -13.44 -8.02
CA SER A 194 11.13 -14.48 -9.02
C SER A 194 11.77 -15.84 -8.73
N GLY A 195 12.84 -15.87 -7.93
CA GLY A 195 13.52 -17.09 -7.52
C GLY A 195 12.97 -17.73 -6.25
N ILE A 196 11.89 -17.20 -5.65
CA ILE A 196 11.29 -17.72 -4.42
C ILE A 196 10.10 -18.61 -4.72
N SER A 197 10.10 -19.80 -4.09
CA SER A 197 9.10 -20.85 -4.33
C SER A 197 7.82 -20.72 -3.49
N ALA A 198 7.89 -20.09 -2.32
CA ALA A 198 6.74 -19.88 -1.44
C ALA A 198 6.94 -18.64 -0.55
N PHE A 199 5.84 -18.00 -0.21
CA PHE A 199 5.81 -16.80 0.63
C PHE A 199 5.03 -17.06 1.93
N GLY A 200 5.33 -16.29 2.98
CA GLY A 200 4.66 -16.35 4.27
C GLY A 200 3.71 -15.18 4.49
N GLU A 201 3.47 -14.83 5.75
CA GLU A 201 2.54 -13.78 6.15
C GLU A 201 3.25 -12.47 6.55
N ILE A 202 2.63 -11.35 6.18
CA ILE A 202 2.97 -10.02 6.69
C ILE A 202 1.75 -9.46 7.40
N GLN A 203 1.88 -9.14 8.69
CA GLN A 203 0.82 -8.56 9.51
C GLN A 203 1.23 -7.20 10.08
N LEU A 204 0.36 -6.20 9.92
CA LEU A 204 0.46 -4.89 10.54
C LEU A 204 -0.75 -4.68 11.45
N SER A 205 -0.51 -4.38 12.73
CA SER A 205 -1.55 -4.24 13.75
C SER A 205 -1.24 -3.10 14.73
N GLY A 206 -2.27 -2.62 15.44
CA GLY A 206 -2.12 -1.67 16.53
C GLY A 206 -1.50 -0.34 16.12
N ALA A 207 -2.00 0.26 15.04
CA ALA A 207 -1.51 1.52 14.47
C ALA A 207 -0.03 1.45 14.04
N ALA A 208 0.37 0.32 13.43
CA ALA A 208 1.65 0.19 12.77
C ALA A 208 1.70 1.01 11.47
N ALA A 209 2.90 1.44 11.06
CA ALA A 209 3.10 2.27 9.87
C ALA A 209 4.26 1.80 9.01
N VAL A 210 4.06 1.85 7.69
CA VAL A 210 5.10 1.73 6.68
C VAL A 210 5.03 2.99 5.81
N ASP A 211 5.90 3.97 6.07
CA ASP A 211 5.82 5.31 5.47
C ASP A 211 7.05 5.63 4.64
N ALA A 212 6.87 5.73 3.32
CA ALA A 212 7.88 6.19 2.38
C ALA A 212 7.59 7.62 1.84
N SER A 213 6.61 8.32 2.41
CA SER A 213 6.16 9.63 1.93
C SER A 213 7.30 10.67 1.90
N GLY A 214 7.15 11.70 1.06
CA GLY A 214 8.19 12.73 0.90
C GLY A 214 7.91 13.70 -0.25
N ASN A 215 8.92 14.45 -0.69
CA ASN A 215 8.79 15.45 -1.76
C ASN A 215 8.10 14.91 -3.03
N GLY A 216 8.36 13.65 -3.40
CA GLY A 216 7.64 12.92 -4.45
C GLY A 216 7.11 11.57 -3.98
N GLY A 217 6.94 11.36 -2.68
CA GLY A 217 6.78 10.00 -2.15
C GLY A 217 8.00 9.11 -2.45
N GLY A 218 7.96 7.89 -1.93
CA GLY A 218 8.97 6.87 -2.11
C GLY A 218 8.37 5.65 -2.80
N ASN A 219 9.10 4.56 -2.79
CA ASN A 219 8.59 3.28 -3.27
C ASN A 219 8.38 2.35 -2.09
N ILE A 220 7.31 1.55 -2.16
CA ILE A 220 7.07 0.48 -1.20
C ILE A 220 6.78 -0.78 -2.00
N GLN A 221 7.51 -1.86 -1.74
CA GLN A 221 7.24 -3.17 -2.30
C GLN A 221 6.97 -4.17 -1.19
N ILE A 222 5.87 -4.90 -1.32
CA ILE A 222 5.45 -5.95 -0.39
C ILE A 222 5.27 -7.25 -1.16
N GLN A 223 5.94 -8.30 -0.72
CA GLN A 223 5.85 -9.64 -1.27
C GLN A 223 5.47 -10.62 -0.14
N ALA A 224 4.30 -11.26 -0.26
CA ALA A 224 3.79 -12.21 0.72
C ALA A 224 2.89 -13.27 0.08
N MET A 225 2.47 -14.25 0.86
CA MET A 225 1.28 -15.06 0.57
C MET A 225 0.05 -14.33 1.10
N LYS A 226 0.12 -13.85 2.34
CA LYS A 226 -0.95 -13.08 2.99
C LYS A 226 -0.43 -11.75 3.51
N LEU A 227 -1.18 -10.68 3.23
CA LEU A 227 -0.99 -9.38 3.83
C LEU A 227 -2.22 -9.05 4.68
N MET A 228 -2.03 -8.78 5.97
CA MET A 228 -3.08 -8.35 6.89
C MET A 228 -2.75 -6.98 7.48
N LEU A 229 -3.69 -6.04 7.35
CA LEU A 229 -3.65 -4.75 8.02
C LEU A 229 -4.88 -4.62 8.91
N ASP A 230 -4.68 -4.38 10.20
CA ASP A 230 -5.74 -4.12 11.16
C ASP A 230 -5.38 -2.98 12.12
N GLY A 231 -6.33 -2.63 13.01
CA GLY A 231 -6.02 -1.85 14.21
C GLY A 231 -5.53 -0.43 13.93
N GLY A 232 -5.92 0.17 12.80
CA GLY A 232 -5.48 1.52 12.42
C GLY A 232 -4.16 1.57 11.66
N SER A 233 -3.67 0.44 11.16
CA SER A 233 -2.35 0.37 10.51
C SER A 233 -2.34 0.94 9.09
N GLN A 234 -1.22 1.54 8.69
CA GLN A 234 -1.10 2.32 7.46
C GLN A 234 0.14 1.93 6.63
N ILE A 235 -0.03 1.87 5.31
CA ILE A 235 1.08 1.79 4.33
C ILE A 235 0.93 3.01 3.42
N GLU A 236 1.94 3.89 3.41
CA GLU A 236 1.83 5.20 2.79
C GLU A 236 3.04 5.56 1.92
N SER A 237 2.78 6.03 0.70
CA SER A 237 3.78 6.67 -0.14
C SER A 237 3.27 7.96 -0.77
N SER A 238 2.99 8.95 0.07
CA SER A 238 2.33 10.19 -0.34
C SER A 238 3.31 11.26 -0.84
N THR A 239 2.86 12.03 -1.83
CA THR A 239 3.56 13.19 -2.40
C THR A 239 3.25 14.45 -1.60
N LEU A 240 4.28 15.07 -1.04
CA LEU A 240 4.19 16.26 -0.17
C LEU A 240 4.76 17.53 -0.79
N GLY A 241 5.39 17.43 -1.97
CA GLY A 241 6.07 18.55 -2.60
C GLY A 241 5.97 18.53 -4.12
N ALA A 242 7.08 18.81 -4.80
CA ALA A 242 7.13 18.98 -6.24
C ALA A 242 7.61 17.75 -7.01
N GLY A 243 8.07 16.70 -6.31
CA GLY A 243 8.55 15.47 -6.94
C GLY A 243 7.40 14.59 -7.43
N THR A 244 7.67 13.77 -8.44
CA THR A 244 6.71 12.76 -8.91
C THR A 244 6.61 11.60 -7.93
N GLY A 245 5.37 11.22 -7.63
CA GLY A 245 4.95 10.06 -6.84
C GLY A 245 5.70 8.78 -7.15
N GLY A 246 6.32 8.15 -6.14
CA GLY A 246 6.82 6.79 -6.24
C GLY A 246 5.71 5.73 -6.26
N THR A 247 6.05 4.46 -6.38
CA THR A 247 5.08 3.37 -6.57
C THR A 247 4.92 2.53 -5.32
N LEU A 248 3.67 2.19 -4.98
CA LEU A 248 3.32 1.20 -3.97
C LEU A 248 2.89 -0.09 -4.68
N LYS A 249 3.68 -1.15 -4.54
CA LYS A 249 3.44 -2.46 -5.16
C LYS A 249 3.22 -3.53 -4.09
N ILE A 250 2.08 -4.20 -4.13
CA ILE A 250 1.74 -5.32 -3.26
C ILE A 250 1.48 -6.55 -4.10
N ASN A 251 2.22 -7.61 -3.85
CA ASN A 251 1.99 -8.93 -4.40
C ASN A 251 1.73 -9.90 -3.24
N ALA A 252 0.49 -10.38 -3.12
CA ALA A 252 0.10 -11.34 -2.09
C ALA A 252 -0.60 -12.55 -2.73
N SER A 253 0.10 -13.67 -2.88
CA SER A 253 -0.40 -14.78 -3.72
C SER A 253 -1.75 -15.38 -3.29
N ASP A 254 -2.12 -15.27 -2.01
CA ASP A 254 -3.42 -15.69 -1.49
C ASP A 254 -4.34 -14.49 -1.24
N SER A 255 -4.00 -13.61 -0.29
CA SER A 255 -4.92 -12.51 0.07
C SER A 255 -4.29 -11.23 0.62
N VAL A 256 -4.99 -10.12 0.38
CA VAL A 256 -4.81 -8.83 1.05
C VAL A 256 -6.08 -8.52 1.86
N ASN A 257 -5.94 -8.41 3.18
CA ASN A 257 -7.05 -8.18 4.10
C ASN A 257 -6.83 -6.88 4.88
N LEU A 258 -7.71 -5.91 4.68
CA LEU A 258 -7.72 -4.63 5.40
C LEU A 258 -8.95 -4.56 6.30
N VAL A 259 -8.75 -4.34 7.60
CA VAL A 259 -9.82 -4.21 8.58
C VAL A 259 -9.66 -2.90 9.33
N GLY A 260 -10.61 -1.98 9.16
CA GLY A 260 -10.59 -0.68 9.85
C GLY A 260 -10.83 -0.79 11.36
N LEU A 261 -10.51 0.29 12.08
CA LEU A 261 -10.75 0.48 13.52
C LEU A 261 -11.89 1.51 13.76
N PRO A 262 -13.15 1.15 13.53
CA PRO A 262 -14.28 2.10 13.40
C PRO A 262 -14.52 3.09 14.55
N GLU A 263 -13.86 2.92 15.69
CA GLU A 263 -13.93 3.78 16.89
C GLU A 263 -13.00 5.01 16.83
N VAL A 264 -12.03 5.05 15.91
CA VAL A 264 -11.13 6.19 15.74
C VAL A 264 -11.68 7.13 14.66
N ASP A 265 -11.97 8.37 15.04
CA ASP A 265 -12.37 9.47 14.15
C ASP A 265 -11.16 9.99 13.36
N SER A 266 -10.66 9.17 12.44
CA SER A 266 -9.59 9.51 11.50
C SER A 266 -10.11 9.46 10.07
N PHE A 267 -9.65 10.40 9.23
CA PHE A 267 -9.93 10.43 7.79
C PHE A 267 -9.48 9.14 7.08
N PHE A 268 -8.41 8.50 7.59
CA PHE A 268 -7.93 7.20 7.14
C PHE A 268 -7.60 6.37 8.37
N ASN A 269 -8.33 5.28 8.54
CA ASN A 269 -8.21 4.47 9.73
C ASN A 269 -7.14 3.40 9.55
N THR A 270 -7.47 2.35 8.79
CA THR A 270 -6.52 1.36 8.29
C THR A 270 -6.47 1.51 6.78
N GLY A 271 -5.29 1.52 6.17
CA GLY A 271 -5.27 1.70 4.73
C GLY A 271 -3.94 1.69 4.03
N ILE A 272 -4.06 1.70 2.70
CA ILE A 272 -2.96 1.77 1.73
C ILE A 272 -3.15 3.08 0.97
N SER A 273 -2.17 3.97 1.00
CA SER A 273 -2.33 5.33 0.47
C SER A 273 -1.13 5.84 -0.33
N SER A 274 -1.44 6.65 -1.34
CA SER A 274 -0.49 7.39 -2.18
C SER A 274 -1.13 8.72 -2.56
N LEU A 275 -1.27 9.60 -1.57
CA LEU A 275 -2.02 10.84 -1.70
C LEU A 275 -1.13 11.99 -2.17
N VAL A 276 -1.73 12.96 -2.87
CA VAL A 276 -1.10 14.27 -3.07
C VAL A 276 -1.63 15.23 -2.02
N TYR A 277 -0.77 15.69 -1.12
CA TYR A 277 -1.18 16.56 -0.01
C TYR A 277 -1.40 18.02 -0.45
N PRO A 278 -2.11 18.83 0.37
CA PRO A 278 -2.33 20.24 0.06
C PRO A 278 -1.03 20.96 -0.29
N ARG A 279 -1.08 21.82 -1.31
CA ARG A 279 0.06 22.58 -1.87
C ARG A 279 1.13 21.77 -2.61
N ALA A 280 1.09 20.44 -2.60
CA ALA A 280 1.99 19.64 -3.42
C ALA A 280 1.68 19.84 -4.91
N THR A 281 2.72 20.06 -5.72
CA THR A 281 2.64 20.28 -7.17
C THR A 281 3.02 19.04 -7.97
N GLY A 282 3.76 18.11 -7.37
CA GLY A 282 4.11 16.84 -7.96
C GLY A 282 2.93 15.88 -8.06
N ALA A 283 2.94 15.00 -9.04
CA ALA A 283 1.89 13.98 -9.20
C ALA A 283 1.94 12.93 -8.09
N GLY A 284 0.81 12.30 -7.81
CA GLY A 284 0.67 11.20 -6.87
C GLY A 284 1.20 9.89 -7.46
N GLY A 285 1.63 9.00 -6.57
CA GLY A 285 2.16 7.69 -6.93
C GLY A 285 1.07 6.66 -7.23
N ASN A 286 1.42 5.61 -7.97
CA ASN A 286 0.48 4.54 -8.29
C ASN A 286 0.44 3.47 -7.19
N ILE A 287 -0.72 2.85 -7.02
CA ILE A 287 -0.95 1.69 -6.14
C ILE A 287 -1.28 0.49 -7.02
N ASN A 288 -0.43 -0.54 -6.99
CA ASN A 288 -0.61 -1.78 -7.73
C ASN A 288 -0.76 -2.94 -6.74
N ILE A 289 -1.87 -3.66 -6.81
CA ILE A 289 -2.16 -4.80 -5.94
C ILE A 289 -2.45 -6.02 -6.80
N GLU A 290 -1.64 -7.07 -6.66
CA GLU A 290 -1.85 -8.38 -7.25
C GLU A 290 -2.10 -9.40 -6.13
N THR A 291 -3.24 -10.10 -6.18
CA THR A 291 -3.60 -11.07 -5.15
C THR A 291 -4.60 -12.12 -5.61
N GLY A 292 -4.78 -13.20 -4.84
CA GLY A 292 -5.94 -14.08 -5.00
C GLY A 292 -7.23 -13.39 -4.57
N ARG A 293 -7.24 -12.77 -3.39
CA ARG A 293 -8.43 -12.15 -2.78
C ARG A 293 -8.11 -10.81 -2.13
N LEU A 294 -8.83 -9.76 -2.50
CA LEU A 294 -8.78 -8.47 -1.81
C LEU A 294 -10.04 -8.28 -0.96
N SER A 295 -9.86 -8.00 0.33
CA SER A 295 -10.94 -7.71 1.27
C SER A 295 -10.68 -6.38 1.98
N VAL A 296 -11.57 -5.40 1.78
CA VAL A 296 -11.52 -4.07 2.42
C VAL A 296 -12.75 -3.91 3.29
N ARG A 297 -12.57 -4.00 4.62
CA ARG A 297 -13.67 -4.11 5.59
C ARG A 297 -13.59 -3.06 6.70
N ASP A 298 -14.73 -2.87 7.36
CA ASP A 298 -14.85 -2.15 8.62
C ASP A 298 -14.27 -0.72 8.65
N GLY A 299 -14.32 -0.02 7.51
CA GLY A 299 -13.84 1.36 7.38
C GLY A 299 -12.40 1.48 6.89
N ALA A 300 -11.76 0.37 6.50
CA ALA A 300 -10.46 0.42 5.84
C ALA A 300 -10.53 1.05 4.43
N GLY A 301 -9.40 1.54 3.91
CA GLY A 301 -9.38 2.19 2.61
C GLY A 301 -8.11 1.98 1.79
N ILE A 302 -8.26 2.09 0.47
CA ILE A 302 -7.18 2.21 -0.49
C ILE A 302 -7.37 3.54 -1.23
N ALA A 303 -6.36 4.42 -1.20
CA ALA A 303 -6.54 5.79 -1.67
C ALA A 303 -5.33 6.37 -2.41
N ALA A 304 -5.54 6.87 -3.63
CA ALA A 304 -4.51 7.55 -4.44
C ALA A 304 -4.90 8.96 -4.89
N GLY A 305 -5.81 9.61 -4.16
CA GLY A 305 -6.40 10.92 -4.52
C GLY A 305 -5.48 12.14 -4.33
N THR A 306 -5.99 13.32 -4.72
CA THR A 306 -5.28 14.60 -4.59
C THR A 306 -6.07 15.63 -3.80
N TYR A 307 -5.37 16.26 -2.85
CA TYR A 307 -5.78 17.47 -2.13
C TYR A 307 -4.98 18.70 -2.60
N GLY A 308 -4.01 18.50 -3.51
CA GLY A 308 -3.05 19.51 -3.93
C GLY A 308 -3.25 20.01 -5.36
N PHE A 309 -2.16 20.51 -5.93
CA PHE A 309 -2.11 20.99 -7.31
C PHE A 309 -1.72 19.89 -8.29
N GLY A 310 -0.92 18.91 -7.84
CA GLY A 310 -0.55 17.74 -8.62
C GLY A 310 -1.70 16.76 -8.83
N ASN A 311 -1.65 16.02 -9.95
CA ASN A 311 -2.65 15.01 -10.27
C ASN A 311 -2.54 13.80 -9.36
N ALA A 312 -3.68 13.19 -9.02
CA ALA A 312 -3.78 11.95 -8.28
C ALA A 312 -3.18 10.74 -9.05
N GLY A 313 -2.82 9.70 -8.31
CA GLY A 313 -2.23 8.47 -8.85
C GLY A 313 -3.27 7.43 -9.31
N PHE A 314 -2.79 6.43 -10.03
CA PHE A 314 -3.59 5.30 -10.51
C PHE A 314 -3.69 4.19 -9.45
N ILE A 315 -4.85 3.54 -9.37
CA ILE A 315 -5.03 2.31 -8.59
C ILE A 315 -5.32 1.16 -9.55
N GLU A 316 -4.45 0.14 -9.55
CA GLU A 316 -4.67 -1.13 -10.24
C GLU A 316 -4.81 -2.25 -9.21
N VAL A 317 -5.90 -3.02 -9.34
CA VAL A 317 -6.14 -4.23 -8.55
C VAL A 317 -6.35 -5.38 -9.51
N LEU A 318 -5.45 -6.36 -9.47
CA LEU A 318 -5.59 -7.67 -10.09
C LEU A 318 -5.85 -8.69 -8.99
N ALA A 319 -7.09 -9.13 -8.85
CA ALA A 319 -7.50 -10.07 -7.81
C ALA A 319 -8.12 -11.33 -8.44
N HIS A 320 -7.36 -12.42 -8.56
CA HIS A 320 -7.76 -13.58 -9.36
C HIS A 320 -9.10 -14.21 -8.96
N ASN A 321 -9.48 -14.16 -7.68
CA ASN A 321 -10.70 -14.81 -7.17
C ASN A 321 -11.81 -13.82 -6.80
N SER A 322 -11.49 -12.76 -6.05
CA SER A 322 -12.51 -11.80 -5.61
C SER A 322 -11.97 -10.50 -5.07
N VAL A 323 -12.76 -9.44 -5.23
CA VAL A 323 -12.66 -8.17 -4.49
C VAL A 323 -13.92 -7.95 -3.67
N GLU A 324 -13.78 -7.73 -2.36
CA GLU A 324 -14.87 -7.42 -1.46
C GLU A 324 -14.64 -6.08 -0.75
N VAL A 325 -15.62 -5.17 -0.86
CA VAL A 325 -15.64 -3.90 -0.13
C VAL A 325 -16.90 -3.84 0.73
N LEU A 326 -16.74 -4.03 2.03
CA LEU A 326 -17.84 -4.14 2.99
C LEU A 326 -17.67 -3.14 4.12
N ARG A 327 -18.69 -2.36 4.43
CA ARG A 327 -18.67 -1.47 5.61
C ARG A 327 -19.21 -2.20 6.85
N LYS A 328 -18.59 -1.97 8.01
CA LYS A 328 -19.24 -2.25 9.30
C LYS A 328 -20.36 -1.24 9.57
N PRO A 329 -21.44 -1.60 10.26
CA PRO A 329 -22.53 -0.70 10.64
C PRO A 329 -22.18 0.63 11.32
N THR A 330 -20.95 1.03 11.62
CA THR A 330 -20.68 2.28 12.37
C THR A 330 -20.59 3.52 11.45
N ALA A 331 -20.96 4.68 12.00
CA ALA A 331 -21.51 5.81 11.23
C ALA A 331 -20.50 6.65 10.42
N ASN A 332 -19.19 6.58 10.68
CA ASN A 332 -18.31 7.70 10.28
C ASN A 332 -17.51 7.48 8.97
N ALA A 333 -16.99 6.28 8.68
CA ALA A 333 -16.20 6.03 7.46
C ALA A 333 -16.64 4.76 6.70
N GLY A 334 -16.72 4.87 5.37
CA GLY A 334 -17.08 3.75 4.49
C GLY A 334 -15.82 3.03 4.03
N SER A 335 -15.83 1.69 4.02
CA SER A 335 -14.77 0.92 3.37
C SER A 335 -14.68 1.32 1.90
N SER A 336 -13.49 1.62 1.40
CA SER A 336 -13.40 2.28 0.08
C SER A 336 -12.11 2.04 -0.70
N ILE A 337 -12.25 2.10 -2.04
CA ILE A 337 -11.14 2.20 -3.00
C ILE A 337 -11.34 3.49 -3.80
N THR A 338 -10.46 4.48 -3.66
CA THR A 338 -10.71 5.83 -4.19
C THR A 338 -9.48 6.53 -4.77
N SER A 339 -9.69 7.27 -5.86
CA SER A 339 -8.68 8.19 -6.42
C SER A 339 -9.36 9.50 -6.84
N LEU A 340 -9.72 10.28 -5.82
CA LEU A 340 -10.55 11.49 -5.97
C LEU A 340 -9.69 12.75 -6.07
N ALA A 341 -10.11 13.71 -6.90
CA ALA A 341 -9.73 15.11 -6.73
C ALA A 341 -10.61 15.73 -5.65
N GLN A 342 -10.02 16.16 -4.55
CA GLN A 342 -10.74 16.63 -3.37
C GLN A 342 -11.09 18.12 -3.47
N ARG A 343 -11.96 18.60 -2.57
CA ARG A 343 -12.33 20.02 -2.53
C ARG A 343 -11.07 20.87 -2.33
N GLY A 344 -10.94 21.93 -3.13
CA GLY A 344 -9.77 22.80 -3.11
C GLY A 344 -8.57 22.32 -3.94
N SER A 345 -8.59 21.09 -4.48
CA SER A 345 -7.56 20.63 -5.40
C SER A 345 -7.73 21.25 -6.79
N THR A 346 -6.61 21.58 -7.45
CA THR A 346 -6.60 21.88 -8.89
C THR A 346 -6.12 20.70 -9.71
N GLY A 347 -5.44 19.73 -9.07
CA GLY A 347 -5.07 18.47 -9.69
C GLY A 347 -6.29 17.62 -10.05
N SER A 348 -6.14 16.79 -11.08
CA SER A 348 -7.17 15.84 -11.52
C SER A 348 -7.15 14.56 -10.68
N GLY A 349 -8.31 13.90 -10.54
CA GLY A 349 -8.45 12.57 -9.94
C GLY A 349 -7.80 11.50 -10.82
N GLY A 350 -7.32 10.42 -10.22
CA GLY A 350 -6.60 9.35 -10.93
C GLY A 350 -7.52 8.19 -11.25
N ASN A 351 -7.15 7.32 -12.18
CA ASN A 351 -8.04 6.23 -12.60
C ASN A 351 -8.03 5.07 -11.59
N ILE A 352 -9.07 4.24 -11.63
CA ILE A 352 -9.15 2.96 -10.91
C ILE A 352 -9.42 1.85 -11.93
N LYS A 353 -8.62 0.79 -11.89
CA LYS A 353 -8.83 -0.42 -12.69
C LYS A 353 -8.87 -1.64 -11.76
N ILE A 354 -9.90 -2.47 -11.94
CA ILE A 354 -10.08 -3.71 -11.17
C ILE A 354 -10.33 -4.85 -12.15
N GLU A 355 -9.54 -5.90 -12.04
CA GLU A 355 -9.69 -7.17 -12.74
C GLU A 355 -9.87 -8.28 -11.70
N THR A 356 -10.96 -9.04 -11.79
CA THR A 356 -11.26 -10.12 -10.84
C THR A 356 -12.25 -11.13 -11.37
N ALA A 357 -12.41 -12.30 -10.75
CA ALA A 357 -13.57 -13.15 -11.07
C ALA A 357 -14.87 -12.56 -10.51
N ARG A 358 -14.85 -12.06 -9.26
CA ARG A 358 -16.06 -11.53 -8.58
C ARG A 358 -15.79 -10.25 -7.80
N LEU A 359 -16.57 -9.21 -8.05
CA LEU A 359 -16.56 -7.96 -7.28
C LEU A 359 -17.86 -7.83 -6.46
N SER A 360 -17.73 -7.62 -5.14
CA SER A 360 -18.88 -7.39 -4.25
C SER A 360 -18.72 -6.15 -3.39
N LEU A 361 -19.64 -5.19 -3.53
CA LEU A 361 -19.76 -4.01 -2.68
C LEU A 361 -21.02 -4.14 -1.83
N ARG A 362 -20.84 -4.15 -0.51
CA ARG A 362 -21.93 -4.42 0.45
C ARG A 362 -21.97 -3.39 1.57
N SER A 363 -23.17 -3.18 2.10
CA SER A 363 -23.42 -2.36 3.30
C SER A 363 -22.83 -0.94 3.28
N GLY A 364 -22.67 -0.32 2.11
CA GLY A 364 -22.06 1.01 1.98
C GLY A 364 -20.59 1.03 1.57
N GLY A 365 -20.07 -0.07 1.01
CA GLY A 365 -18.75 -0.11 0.36
C GLY A 365 -18.69 0.80 -0.88
N VAL A 366 -17.54 1.43 -1.13
CA VAL A 366 -17.40 2.45 -2.18
C VAL A 366 -16.19 2.21 -3.08
N ILE A 367 -16.39 2.30 -4.39
CA ILE A 367 -15.33 2.47 -5.39
C ILE A 367 -15.59 3.78 -6.12
N SER A 368 -14.62 4.70 -6.12
CA SER A 368 -14.84 5.99 -6.75
C SER A 368 -13.59 6.69 -7.26
N SER A 369 -13.64 7.12 -8.52
CA SER A 369 -12.69 8.07 -9.11
C SER A 369 -13.45 9.26 -9.68
N GLY A 370 -13.47 10.38 -8.96
CA GLY A 370 -14.30 11.54 -9.25
C GLY A 370 -13.63 12.82 -8.81
N THR A 371 -14.33 13.95 -8.95
CA THR A 371 -13.80 15.25 -8.57
C THR A 371 -14.78 16.08 -7.75
N PHE A 372 -14.28 16.69 -6.68
CA PHE A 372 -14.93 17.74 -5.91
C PHE A 372 -14.14 19.06 -6.01
N GLY A 373 -13.05 19.06 -6.78
CA GLY A 373 -12.17 20.20 -7.03
C GLY A 373 -12.38 20.80 -8.42
N GLN A 374 -11.35 21.49 -8.89
CA GLN A 374 -11.33 22.12 -10.21
C GLN A 374 -10.82 21.17 -11.31
N GLY A 375 -9.90 20.27 -10.96
CA GLY A 375 -9.38 19.24 -11.87
C GLY A 375 -10.45 18.22 -12.24
N SER A 376 -10.25 17.53 -13.38
CA SER A 376 -11.22 16.51 -13.83
C SER A 376 -11.17 15.27 -12.93
N GLY A 377 -12.28 14.54 -12.81
CA GLY A 377 -12.29 13.22 -12.18
C GLY A 377 -11.62 12.17 -13.08
N GLY A 378 -11.13 11.09 -12.49
CA GLY A 378 -10.60 9.96 -13.24
C GLY A 378 -11.68 8.96 -13.66
N ASN A 379 -11.26 7.94 -14.38
CA ASN A 379 -12.12 6.86 -14.86
C ASN A 379 -12.13 5.69 -13.88
N VAL A 380 -13.21 4.91 -13.90
CA VAL A 380 -13.30 3.61 -13.23
C VAL A 380 -13.54 2.54 -14.30
N SER A 381 -12.68 1.52 -14.34
CA SER A 381 -12.82 0.36 -15.21
C SER A 381 -12.86 -0.91 -14.36
N ILE A 382 -13.92 -1.69 -14.50
CA ILE A 382 -14.09 -2.96 -13.81
C ILE A 382 -14.30 -4.03 -14.85
N ASN A 383 -13.43 -5.03 -14.84
CA ASN A 383 -13.59 -6.28 -15.56
C ASN A 383 -13.76 -7.39 -14.54
N ALA A 384 -14.93 -8.01 -14.50
CA ALA A 384 -15.20 -9.14 -13.62
C ALA A 384 -15.62 -10.37 -14.42
N ASP A 385 -14.84 -11.44 -14.43
CA ASP A 385 -15.13 -12.59 -15.30
C ASP A 385 -16.50 -13.23 -15.01
N GLU A 386 -16.99 -13.19 -13.76
CA GLU A 386 -18.25 -13.84 -13.37
C GLU A 386 -19.32 -12.83 -12.89
N GLU A 387 -19.01 -11.98 -11.91
CA GLU A 387 -20.04 -11.18 -11.26
C GLU A 387 -19.56 -9.83 -10.71
N VAL A 388 -20.39 -8.80 -10.92
CA VAL A 388 -20.36 -7.55 -10.15
C VAL A 388 -21.64 -7.43 -9.34
N GLN A 389 -21.51 -7.37 -8.02
CA GLN A 389 -22.60 -7.16 -7.07
C GLN A 389 -22.44 -5.84 -6.32
N VAL A 390 -23.47 -4.99 -6.38
CA VAL A 390 -23.55 -3.73 -5.61
C VAL A 390 -24.86 -3.71 -4.83
N THR A 391 -24.80 -4.11 -3.56
CA THR A 391 -25.98 -4.31 -2.72
C THR A 391 -25.95 -3.46 -1.45
N GLY A 392 -27.12 -2.94 -1.09
CA GLY A 392 -27.35 -2.42 0.24
C GLY A 392 -26.92 -0.98 0.45
N LYS A 393 -27.16 -0.52 1.68
CA LYS A 393 -26.72 0.75 2.23
C LYS A 393 -26.10 0.50 3.59
N SER A 394 -25.37 1.49 4.12
CA SER A 394 -24.93 1.47 5.51
C SER A 394 -26.13 1.34 6.45
N LEU A 395 -25.97 0.56 7.51
CA LEU A 395 -27.01 0.29 8.50
C LEU A 395 -27.30 1.49 9.41
N THR A 396 -26.34 2.39 9.61
CA THR A 396 -26.47 3.59 10.48
C THR A 396 -26.52 4.90 9.73
N GLY A 397 -26.54 4.87 8.39
CA GLY A 397 -26.60 6.07 7.58
C GLY A 397 -27.08 5.80 6.16
N ASN A 398 -27.67 6.78 5.50
CA ASN A 398 -28.17 6.65 4.13
C ASN A 398 -27.05 6.66 3.05
N SER A 399 -25.93 6.01 3.35
CA SER A 399 -24.76 5.85 2.48
C SER A 399 -24.86 4.54 1.71
N PRO A 400 -25.24 4.55 0.42
CA PRO A 400 -25.37 3.33 -0.37
C PRO A 400 -24.01 2.72 -0.72
N SER A 401 -23.99 1.41 -0.96
CA SER A 401 -22.90 0.78 -1.69
C SER A 401 -22.82 1.41 -3.09
N ARG A 402 -21.62 1.79 -3.56
CA ARG A 402 -21.51 2.60 -4.76
C ARG A 402 -20.25 2.37 -5.58
N ILE A 403 -20.44 2.23 -6.89
CA ILE A 403 -19.40 2.42 -7.91
C ILE A 403 -19.66 3.75 -8.63
N SER A 404 -18.70 4.67 -8.67
CA SER A 404 -18.94 5.98 -9.29
C SER A 404 -17.74 6.69 -9.90
N ALA A 405 -18.00 7.44 -10.96
CA ALA A 405 -17.13 8.49 -11.47
C ALA A 405 -17.89 9.83 -11.49
N ARG A 406 -17.96 10.48 -10.33
CA ARG A 406 -18.87 11.62 -10.08
C ARG A 406 -18.15 12.97 -10.03
N THR A 407 -18.90 14.05 -10.25
CA THR A 407 -18.45 15.42 -10.02
C THR A 407 -19.32 16.16 -9.01
N GLY A 408 -18.69 16.78 -8.02
CA GLY A 408 -19.28 17.71 -7.05
C GLY A 408 -18.61 19.08 -7.06
N GLY A 409 -17.65 19.30 -7.98
CA GLY A 409 -16.91 20.55 -8.17
C GLY A 409 -17.14 21.16 -9.56
N THR A 410 -16.21 21.97 -10.03
CA THR A 410 -16.25 22.56 -11.38
C THR A 410 -15.60 21.66 -12.44
N GLY A 411 -14.73 20.73 -12.02
CA GLY A 411 -14.11 19.75 -12.91
C GLY A 411 -15.10 18.73 -13.48
N LYS A 412 -14.84 18.25 -14.70
CA LYS A 412 -15.66 17.21 -15.37
C LYS A 412 -15.59 15.89 -14.62
N ALA A 413 -16.67 15.12 -14.60
CA ALA A 413 -16.63 13.72 -14.16
C ALA A 413 -15.86 12.85 -15.17
N GLY A 414 -15.31 11.73 -14.71
CA GLY A 414 -14.74 10.71 -15.60
C GLY A 414 -15.78 9.70 -16.09
N ASN A 415 -15.28 8.70 -16.81
CA ASN A 415 -16.07 7.59 -17.35
C ASN A 415 -16.10 6.41 -16.38
N LEU A 416 -17.14 5.58 -16.52
CA LEU A 416 -17.27 4.32 -15.81
C LEU A 416 -17.60 3.20 -16.80
N THR A 417 -16.76 2.18 -16.84
CA THR A 417 -16.95 0.96 -17.64
C THR A 417 -17.03 -0.25 -16.71
N ILE A 418 -18.03 -1.11 -16.93
CA ILE A 418 -18.20 -2.38 -16.24
C ILE A 418 -18.41 -3.48 -17.29
N GLU A 419 -17.59 -4.51 -17.22
CA GLU A 419 -17.69 -5.75 -18.01
C GLU A 419 -17.84 -6.92 -17.04
N ALA A 420 -18.91 -7.72 -17.18
CA ALA A 420 -19.12 -8.93 -16.38
C ALA A 420 -20.19 -9.86 -16.96
N GLU A 421 -20.16 -11.17 -16.70
CA GLU A 421 -21.30 -12.04 -17.07
C GLU A 421 -22.60 -11.61 -16.36
N ARG A 422 -22.51 -11.33 -15.05
CA ARG A 422 -23.67 -10.96 -14.23
C ARG A 422 -23.45 -9.65 -13.48
N LEU A 423 -24.39 -8.72 -13.65
CA LEU A 423 -24.45 -7.49 -12.87
C LEU A 423 -25.69 -7.49 -11.96
N THR A 424 -25.47 -7.44 -10.66
CA THR A 424 -26.55 -7.35 -9.65
C THR A 424 -26.45 -6.02 -8.89
N VAL A 425 -27.49 -5.19 -8.98
CA VAL A 425 -27.59 -3.94 -8.19
C VAL A 425 -28.89 -3.94 -7.38
N THR A 426 -28.78 -4.16 -6.07
CA THR A 426 -29.97 -4.34 -5.21
C THR A 426 -29.95 -3.50 -3.95
N ASP A 427 -31.10 -3.42 -3.28
CA ASP A 427 -31.24 -2.94 -1.89
C ASP A 427 -30.66 -1.53 -1.67
N GLY A 428 -30.76 -0.68 -2.68
CA GLY A 428 -30.27 0.69 -2.66
C GLY A 428 -28.82 0.89 -3.09
N GLY A 429 -28.14 -0.16 -3.56
CA GLY A 429 -26.85 -0.08 -4.24
C GLY A 429 -26.91 0.83 -5.47
N ARG A 430 -25.79 1.46 -5.81
CA ARG A 430 -25.73 2.49 -6.87
C ARG A 430 -24.53 2.35 -7.80
N ILE A 431 -24.79 2.54 -9.09
CA ILE A 431 -23.77 2.73 -10.11
C ILE A 431 -24.06 4.07 -10.77
N ASN A 432 -23.17 5.05 -10.65
CA ASN A 432 -23.48 6.37 -11.16
C ASN A 432 -22.30 7.23 -11.62
N ILE A 433 -22.59 8.07 -12.61
CA ILE A 433 -21.70 9.11 -13.11
C ILE A 433 -22.39 10.47 -13.06
N GLY A 434 -21.61 11.55 -13.11
CA GLY A 434 -22.12 12.91 -13.24
C GLY A 434 -22.31 13.69 -11.93
N GLY A 435 -23.10 14.76 -12.02
CA GLY A 435 -23.21 15.79 -10.98
C GLY A 435 -23.97 15.32 -9.72
N GLU A 436 -23.42 15.60 -8.54
CA GLU A 436 -24.14 15.40 -7.27
C GLU A 436 -25.30 16.40 -7.14
N LYS A 437 -26.52 15.90 -6.91
CA LYS A 437 -27.69 16.76 -6.64
C LYS A 437 -27.51 17.40 -5.27
N SER A 438 -27.65 18.73 -5.19
CA SER A 438 -27.67 19.44 -3.91
C SER A 438 -28.83 18.92 -3.04
N LYS A 439 -28.52 18.57 -1.78
CA LYS A 439 -29.57 18.31 -0.77
C LYS A 439 -30.04 19.67 -0.26
N LYS A 440 -31.35 19.92 -0.28
CA LYS A 440 -32.00 21.20 0.08
C LYS A 440 -31.57 21.83 1.43
N ASN A 441 -30.95 21.07 2.33
CA ASN A 441 -30.61 21.50 3.70
C ASN A 441 -29.09 21.51 3.99
N LEU A 442 -28.24 21.47 2.96
CA LEU A 442 -26.80 21.65 3.13
C LEU A 442 -26.35 22.77 2.17
N ASN A 443 -25.50 23.69 2.63
CA ASN A 443 -24.89 24.77 1.84
C ASN A 443 -23.92 24.25 0.75
N PHE A 444 -24.27 23.15 0.07
CA PHE A 444 -23.49 22.55 -1.00
C PHE A 444 -24.09 22.96 -2.34
N GLN A 445 -23.31 23.72 -3.12
CA GLN A 445 -23.61 23.93 -4.53
C GLN A 445 -23.50 22.59 -5.28
N PRO A 446 -24.44 22.27 -6.19
CA PRO A 446 -24.37 21.07 -7.01
C PRO A 446 -23.10 21.12 -7.89
N GLY A 447 -22.56 19.95 -8.21
CA GLY A 447 -21.43 19.84 -9.13
C GLY A 447 -21.73 20.51 -10.47
N GLN A 448 -20.81 21.34 -10.94
CA GLN A 448 -20.91 22.09 -12.18
C GLN A 448 -20.20 21.37 -13.35
N GLY A 449 -19.42 20.33 -13.07
CA GLY A 449 -18.80 19.52 -14.12
C GLY A 449 -19.80 18.76 -15.00
N ASN A 450 -19.47 18.60 -16.28
CA ASN A 450 -20.20 17.69 -17.16
C ASN A 450 -20.05 16.24 -16.69
N ALA A 451 -21.08 15.43 -16.92
CA ALA A 451 -20.99 13.98 -16.76
C ALA A 451 -20.07 13.35 -17.81
N GLY A 452 -19.43 12.24 -17.46
CA GLY A 452 -18.74 11.36 -18.41
C GLY A 452 -19.69 10.38 -19.10
N THR A 453 -19.16 9.23 -19.49
CA THR A 453 -19.89 8.11 -20.11
C THR A 453 -19.98 6.94 -19.13
N LEU A 454 -21.15 6.29 -19.08
CA LEU A 454 -21.35 5.03 -18.36
C LEU A 454 -21.60 3.92 -19.39
N ARG A 455 -20.70 2.94 -19.42
CA ARG A 455 -20.77 1.76 -20.26
C ARG A 455 -20.88 0.51 -19.39
N ILE A 456 -21.89 -0.31 -19.64
CA ILE A 456 -22.09 -1.58 -18.97
C ILE A 456 -22.29 -2.64 -20.06
N ASN A 457 -21.43 -3.64 -20.04
CA ASN A 457 -21.54 -4.84 -20.86
C ASN A 457 -21.70 -6.03 -19.92
N ALA A 458 -22.90 -6.60 -19.88
CA ALA A 458 -23.13 -7.81 -19.08
C ALA A 458 -24.20 -8.71 -19.69
N ASP A 459 -24.03 -10.03 -19.59
CA ASP A 459 -25.00 -10.98 -20.15
C ASP A 459 -26.35 -10.84 -19.45
N SER A 460 -26.32 -10.69 -18.13
CA SER A 460 -27.51 -10.41 -17.32
C SER A 460 -27.34 -9.23 -16.38
N ILE A 461 -28.41 -8.42 -16.26
CA ILE A 461 -28.48 -7.29 -15.34
C ILE A 461 -29.72 -7.47 -14.45
N ASN A 462 -29.51 -7.66 -13.15
CA ASN A 462 -30.56 -7.71 -12.14
C ASN A 462 -30.62 -6.41 -11.34
N LEU A 463 -31.77 -5.73 -11.38
CA LEU A 463 -32.05 -4.50 -10.64
C LEU A 463 -33.25 -4.70 -9.72
N ASP A 464 -33.02 -4.74 -8.41
CA ASP A 464 -34.09 -4.78 -7.41
C ASP A 464 -33.87 -3.72 -6.32
N ARG A 465 -34.61 -2.62 -6.38
CA ARG A 465 -34.42 -1.44 -5.51
C ARG A 465 -33.01 -0.84 -5.57
N GLY A 466 -32.19 -1.21 -6.55
CA GLY A 466 -30.90 -0.58 -6.90
C GLY A 466 -31.06 0.50 -7.97
N THR A 467 -30.00 1.28 -8.23
CA THR A 467 -30.04 2.34 -9.25
C THR A 467 -28.78 2.41 -10.10
N ILE A 468 -28.96 2.52 -11.42
CA ILE A 468 -27.92 2.85 -12.40
C ILE A 468 -28.28 4.20 -13.03
N THR A 469 -27.44 5.23 -12.87
CA THR A 469 -27.80 6.59 -13.30
C THR A 469 -26.64 7.41 -13.84
N GLY A 470 -26.87 8.19 -14.89
CA GLY A 470 -26.03 9.32 -15.25
C GLY A 470 -26.77 10.64 -15.04
N SER A 471 -26.16 11.60 -14.33
CA SER A 471 -26.79 12.91 -14.05
C SER A 471 -26.08 14.07 -14.74
N ILE A 472 -26.85 14.87 -15.47
CA ILE A 472 -26.43 16.18 -15.98
C ILE A 472 -26.74 17.24 -14.90
N PRO A 473 -25.86 18.23 -14.65
CA PRO A 473 -26.19 19.37 -13.80
C PRO A 473 -27.48 20.06 -14.25
N ILE A 474 -28.28 20.53 -13.29
CA ILE A 474 -29.64 21.07 -13.51
C ILE A 474 -29.67 22.25 -14.51
N TRP A 475 -28.57 22.99 -14.64
CA TRP A 475 -28.43 24.15 -15.51
C TRP A 475 -27.96 23.84 -16.95
N GLN A 476 -27.72 22.55 -17.29
CA GLN A 476 -27.39 22.08 -18.65
C GLN A 476 -28.54 21.33 -19.34
N LYS A 477 -29.79 21.54 -18.93
CA LYS A 477 -30.94 20.84 -19.54
C LYS A 477 -31.18 21.16 -21.02
N GLU A 478 -30.53 22.19 -21.58
CA GLU A 478 -30.57 22.50 -23.01
C GLU A 478 -29.33 21.94 -23.75
N GLY A 479 -29.54 20.90 -24.57
CA GLY A 479 -28.64 20.57 -25.69
C GLY A 479 -27.52 19.55 -25.49
N LYS A 480 -27.33 18.93 -24.30
CA LYS A 480 -26.30 17.87 -24.11
C LYS A 480 -26.91 16.56 -23.59
N LYS A 481 -26.44 15.42 -24.13
CA LYS A 481 -26.86 14.06 -23.77
C LYS A 481 -25.83 13.43 -22.82
N THR A 482 -26.26 12.82 -21.72
CA THR A 482 -25.45 11.79 -21.05
C THR A 482 -25.59 10.51 -21.85
N ASN A 483 -24.46 9.91 -22.20
CA ASN A 483 -24.45 8.64 -22.89
C ASN A 483 -24.44 7.51 -21.86
N LEU A 484 -25.61 6.93 -21.64
CA LEU A 484 -25.78 5.68 -20.90
C LEU A 484 -25.92 4.57 -21.92
N PHE A 485 -24.94 3.65 -21.96
CA PHE A 485 -25.02 2.45 -22.77
C PHE A 485 -24.99 1.24 -21.83
N ALA A 486 -26.13 0.57 -21.70
CA ALA A 486 -26.23 -0.74 -21.08
C ALA A 486 -26.65 -1.72 -22.16
N MET A 487 -25.80 -2.69 -22.49
CA MET A 487 -26.12 -3.76 -23.42
C MET A 487 -26.17 -5.08 -22.63
N SER A 488 -27.27 -5.81 -22.80
CA SER A 488 -27.39 -7.20 -22.38
C SER A 488 -27.47 -8.04 -23.64
N HIS A 489 -26.52 -8.95 -23.80
CA HIS A 489 -26.58 -9.96 -24.85
C HIS A 489 -27.55 -11.04 -24.36
N ARG A 490 -28.77 -11.04 -24.89
CA ARG A 490 -29.62 -12.24 -24.86
C ARG A 490 -29.34 -13.02 -26.13
N GLU A 491 -28.85 -14.25 -26.00
CA GLU A 491 -29.19 -15.31 -26.96
C GLU A 491 -30.51 -15.95 -26.56
#